data_AF-A0A928DS50-F1
#
_entry.id   AF-A0A928DS50-F1
#
_cell.length_a   1.000
_cell.length_b   1.000
_cell.length_c   1.000
_cell.angle_alpha   90.00
_cell.angle_beta   90.00
_cell.angle_gamma   90.00
#
_symmetry.space_group_name_H-M   'P 1'
#
loop_
_entity.id
_entity.type
_entity.pdbx_description
1 polymer ?
#
loop_
_entity_poly.entity_id
_entity_poly.type
_entity_poly.pdbx_seq_one_letter_code
_entity_poly.pdbx_strand_id
1 'polypeptide(L)'
;MAVCSFCGKGKQVGNVVQTRGRAKYLGGVGTKVTGITRRVFKPNLRNVRISTENGTHKTVCICAQCLKSGAVTRVVKAAPFKLVEATKK
;
A
#
# COMPACT_ATOMS: atom_id res chain seq x y z
N MET A 1 2.29 13.19 -10.29
CA MET A 1 2.85 12.07 -9.49
C MET A 1 1.70 11.39 -8.76
N ALA A 2 1.58 10.06 -8.78
CA ALA A 2 0.45 9.41 -8.10
C ALA A 2 0.59 9.57 -6.58
N VAL A 3 -0.41 10.18 -5.95
CA VAL A 3 -0.54 10.39 -4.51
C VAL A 3 -1.88 9.78 -4.10
N CYS A 4 -1.95 9.20 -2.90
CA CYS A 4 -3.22 8.73 -2.36
C CYS A 4 -4.12 9.94 -2.04
N SER A 5 -5.34 9.97 -2.58
CA SER A 5 -6.28 11.07 -2.35
C SER A 5 -6.79 11.18 -0.90
N PHE A 6 -6.67 10.12 -0.10
CA PHE A 6 -7.18 10.11 1.28
C PHE A 6 -6.08 10.38 2.32
N CYS A 7 -4.93 9.70 2.19
CA CYS A 7 -3.86 9.77 3.19
C CYS A 7 -2.63 10.56 2.73
N GLY A 8 -2.64 11.11 1.51
CA GLY A 8 -1.52 11.91 0.98
C GLY A 8 -0.23 11.12 0.72
N LYS A 9 -0.23 9.79 0.85
CA LYS A 9 0.97 8.97 0.63
C LYS A 9 1.47 9.14 -0.80
N GLY A 10 2.69 9.68 -0.92
CA GLY A 10 3.43 9.86 -2.16
C GLY A 10 4.69 9.00 -2.19
N LYS A 11 5.46 9.15 -3.27
CA LYS A 11 6.78 8.53 -3.37
C LYS A 11 7.73 9.18 -2.37
N GLN A 12 8.50 8.37 -1.65
CA GLN A 12 9.57 8.84 -0.79
C GLN A 12 10.91 8.42 -1.37
N VAL A 13 11.94 9.25 -1.17
CA VAL A 13 13.31 8.96 -1.61
C VAL A 13 14.09 8.50 -0.39
N GLY A 14 14.96 7.51 -0.58
CA GLY A 14 15.98 7.19 0.40
C GLY A 14 17.11 6.42 -0.24
N ASN A 15 17.98 5.84 0.59
CA ASN A 15 19.18 5.18 0.11
C ASN A 15 19.08 3.66 0.25
N VAL A 16 19.80 2.95 -0.61
CA VAL A 16 20.22 1.57 -0.39
C VAL A 16 21.63 1.65 0.14
N VAL A 17 21.81 1.24 1.40
CA VAL A 17 23.11 1.21 2.05
C VAL A 17 23.59 -0.23 2.07
N GLN A 18 24.72 -0.49 1.42
CA GLN A 18 25.37 -1.80 1.45
C GLN A 18 26.42 -1.79 2.56
N THR A 19 26.29 -2.72 3.50
CA THR A 19 27.25 -2.92 4.60
C THR A 19 27.92 -4.28 4.48
N ARG A 20 29.18 -4.37 4.89
CA ARG A 20 29.96 -5.62 4.98
C ARG A 20 30.52 -5.80 6.38
N GLY A 21 30.73 -7.05 6.77
CA GLY A 21 31.22 -7.42 8.10
C GLY A 21 30.08 -7.64 9.10
N ARG A 22 30.45 -8.16 10.28
CA ARG A 22 29.52 -8.37 11.41
C ARG A 22 29.56 -7.18 12.35
N ALA A 23 28.40 -6.85 12.93
CA ALA A 23 28.30 -5.79 13.92
C ALA A 23 29.09 -6.14 15.19
N LYS A 24 29.61 -5.12 15.90
CA LYS A 24 30.46 -5.30 17.09
C LYS A 24 29.75 -6.06 18.21
N TYR A 25 28.46 -5.80 18.42
CA TYR A 25 27.68 -6.48 19.45
C TYR A 25 27.50 -7.98 19.20
N LEU A 26 27.76 -8.47 17.97
CA LEU A 26 27.78 -9.89 17.62
C LEU A 26 29.20 -10.49 17.69
N GLY A 27 30.15 -9.81 18.34
CA GLY A 27 31.56 -10.23 18.42
C GLY A 27 32.35 -10.01 17.13
N GLY A 28 31.84 -9.21 16.19
CA GLY A 28 32.56 -8.83 14.96
C GLY A 28 33.45 -7.60 15.13
N VAL A 29 34.31 -7.33 14.14
CA VAL A 29 35.16 -6.12 14.11
C VAL A 29 34.34 -4.84 13.86
N GLY A 30 33.22 -4.96 13.13
CA GLY A 30 32.34 -3.85 12.78
C GLY A 30 31.78 -3.96 11.36
N THR A 31 30.67 -3.25 11.11
CA THR A 31 30.06 -3.15 9.77
C THR A 31 30.61 -1.94 9.03
N LYS A 32 31.31 -2.16 7.91
CA LYS A 32 31.79 -1.11 7.00
C LYS A 32 30.74 -0.82 5.93
N VAL A 33 30.46 0.45 5.65
CA VAL A 33 29.63 0.86 4.50
C VAL A 33 30.46 0.77 3.22
N THR A 34 29.99 0.01 2.23
CA THR A 34 30.68 -0.19 0.95
C THR A 34 30.08 0.59 -0.21
N GLY A 35 28.82 0.99 -0.10
CA GLY A 35 28.15 1.72 -1.16
C GLY A 35 26.84 2.33 -0.69
N ILE A 36 26.53 3.51 -1.23
CA ILE A 36 25.28 4.23 -0.98
C ILE A 36 24.73 4.65 -2.34
N THR A 37 23.57 4.11 -2.72
CA THR A 37 22.86 4.48 -3.96
C THR A 37 21.46 4.98 -3.63
N ARG A 38 20.91 5.88 -4.46
CA ARG A 38 19.55 6.39 -4.28
C ARG A 38 18.51 5.37 -4.76
N ARG A 39 17.42 5.23 -4.00
CA ARG A 39 16.21 4.48 -4.38
C ARG A 39 14.96 5.28 -4.10
N VAL A 40 13.86 4.85 -4.74
CA VAL A 40 12.54 5.46 -4.55
C VAL A 40 11.60 4.41 -3.96
N PHE A 41 11.04 4.73 -2.79
CA PHE A 41 9.98 3.97 -2.16
C PHE A 41 8.64 4.39 -2.76
N LYS A 42 8.01 3.47 -3.50
CA LYS A 42 6.70 3.70 -4.10
C LYS A 42 5.63 3.09 -3.18
N PRO A 43 4.63 3.86 -2.71
CA PRO A 43 3.48 3.28 -2.03
C PRO A 43 2.69 2.39 -3.00
N ASN A 44 2.05 1.34 -2.48
CA ASN A 44 1.14 0.49 -3.25
C ASN A 44 -0.18 1.25 -3.53
N LEU A 45 -0.16 2.10 -4.54
CA LEU A 45 -1.30 2.88 -5.02
C LEU A 45 -2.06 2.09 -6.08
N ARG A 46 -3.38 2.14 -6.01
CA ARG A 46 -4.30 1.46 -6.92
C ARG A 46 -5.40 2.43 -7.34
N ASN A 47 -5.75 2.41 -8.61
CA ASN A 47 -6.92 3.11 -9.12
C ASN A 47 -8.14 2.24 -8.88
N VAL A 48 -9.07 2.70 -8.04
CA VAL A 48 -10.24 1.92 -7.61
C VAL A 48 -11.51 2.73 -7.81
N ARG A 49 -12.58 2.05 -8.24
CA ARG A 49 -13.94 2.60 -8.27
C ARG A 49 -14.59 2.46 -6.89
N ILE A 50 -15.10 3.57 -6.40
CA ILE A 50 -15.55 3.74 -5.01
C ILE A 50 -17.00 4.20 -5.02
N SER A 51 -17.77 3.78 -4.02
CA SER A 51 -19.07 4.37 -3.74
C SER A 51 -18.90 5.59 -2.84
N THR A 52 -19.39 6.75 -3.28
CA THR A 52 -19.48 7.96 -2.45
C THR A 52 -20.71 7.84 -1.56
N GLU A 53 -20.72 8.50 -0.40
CA GLU A 53 -21.88 8.56 0.51
C GLU A 53 -23.15 9.06 -0.19
N ASN A 54 -22.99 9.94 -1.20
CA ASN A 54 -24.07 10.46 -2.03
C ASN A 54 -24.53 9.50 -3.16
N GLY A 55 -24.20 8.20 -3.09
CA GLY A 55 -24.59 7.19 -4.08
C GLY A 55 -23.87 7.27 -5.44
N THR A 56 -23.01 8.26 -5.66
CA THR A 56 -22.26 8.41 -6.91
C THR A 56 -20.97 7.58 -6.91
N HIS A 57 -20.61 7.01 -8.07
CA HIS A 57 -19.37 6.25 -8.21
C HIS A 57 -18.26 7.09 -8.82
N LYS A 58 -17.08 7.09 -8.20
CA LYS A 58 -15.90 7.80 -8.70
C LYS A 58 -14.68 6.87 -8.71
N THR A 59 -13.77 7.12 -9.65
CA THR A 59 -12.48 6.42 -9.70
C THR A 59 -11.44 7.29 -9.03
N VAL A 60 -10.76 6.77 -8.01
CA VAL A 60 -9.76 7.54 -7.24
C VAL A 60 -8.50 6.70 -7.05
N CYS A 61 -7.35 7.39 -6.95
CA CYS A 61 -6.06 6.79 -6.62
C CYS A 61 -5.94 6.60 -5.10
N ILE A 62 -5.93 5.35 -4.65
CA ILE A 62 -5.96 4.99 -3.22
C ILE A 62 -4.80 4.08 -2.86
N CYS A 63 -4.29 4.23 -1.63
CA CYS A 63 -3.32 3.35 -1.03
C CYS A 63 -3.92 2.00 -0.59
N ALA A 64 -3.21 0.88 -0.79
CA ALA A 64 -3.70 -0.44 -0.39
C ALA A 64 -4.07 -0.53 1.11
N GLN A 65 -3.36 0.19 1.99
CA GLN A 65 -3.68 0.26 3.42
C GLN A 65 -5.03 0.92 3.69
N CYS A 66 -5.36 1.97 2.93
CA CYS A 66 -6.61 2.73 3.02
C CYS A 66 -7.80 1.88 2.56
N LEU A 67 -7.59 1.04 1.54
CA LEU A 67 -8.58 0.04 1.10
C LEU A 67 -8.76 -1.04 2.16
N LYS A 68 -7.66 -1.51 2.76
CA LYS A 68 -7.70 -2.57 3.79
C LYS A 68 -8.38 -2.10 5.08
N SER A 69 -8.21 -0.84 5.46
CA SER A 69 -8.79 -0.27 6.68
C SER A 69 -10.29 0.06 6.57
N GLY A 70 -10.91 -0.16 5.41
CA GLY A 70 -12.34 0.13 5.23
C GLY A 70 -12.67 1.62 5.19
N ALA A 71 -11.69 2.52 5.09
CA ALA A 71 -11.90 3.96 4.96
C ALA A 71 -12.70 4.32 3.70
N VAL A 72 -12.77 3.38 2.73
CA VAL A 72 -13.42 3.56 1.45
C VAL A 72 -14.09 2.25 1.02
N THR A 73 -15.36 2.31 0.65
CA THR A 73 -16.11 1.16 0.10
C THR A 73 -15.89 1.04 -1.40
N ARG A 74 -15.26 -0.05 -1.81
CA ARG A 74 -15.09 -0.39 -3.22
C ARG A 74 -16.44 -0.80 -3.83
N VAL A 75 -16.69 -0.39 -5.06
CA VAL A 75 -17.87 -0.86 -5.80
C VAL A 75 -17.76 -2.36 -6.06
N VAL A 76 -18.73 -3.11 -5.55
CA VAL A 76 -18.86 -4.55 -5.77
C VAL A 76 -19.56 -4.76 -7.11
N LYS A 77 -18.83 -5.23 -8.14
CA LYS A 77 -19.41 -5.48 -9.47
C LYS A 77 -20.21 -6.77 -9.55
N ALA A 78 -19.78 -7.78 -8.80
CA ALA A 78 -20.44 -9.07 -8.69
C ALA A 78 -20.53 -9.40 -7.21
N ALA A 79 -21.71 -9.80 -6.75
CA ALA A 79 -21.88 -10.23 -5.38
C ALA A 79 -20.95 -11.42 -5.10
N PRO A 80 -20.20 -11.43 -3.99
CA PRO A 80 -19.58 -12.66 -3.52
C PRO A 80 -20.70 -13.69 -3.33
N PHE A 81 -20.43 -14.94 -3.74
CA PHE A 81 -21.31 -16.11 -3.77
C PHE A 81 -22.65 -15.97 -3.03
N LYS A 82 -23.74 -16.38 -3.69
CA LYS A 82 -25.05 -16.48 -3.04
C LYS A 82 -25.01 -17.65 -2.06
N LEU A 83 -25.20 -17.38 -0.77
CA LEU A 83 -25.48 -18.43 0.21
C LEU A 83 -26.83 -19.07 -0.14
N VAL A 84 -26.86 -20.40 -0.23
CA VAL A 84 -28.04 -21.20 -0.62
C VAL A 84 -29.24 -20.95 0.32
N GLU A 85 -28.98 -20.49 1.55
CA GLU A 85 -29.99 -20.16 2.55
C GLU A 85 -30.83 -18.92 2.18
N ALA A 86 -30.31 -17.98 1.39
CA ALA A 86 -31.04 -16.78 0.96
C ALA A 86 -32.01 -17.02 -0.23
N THR A 87 -32.01 -18.24 -0.80
CA THR A 87 -32.85 -18.64 -1.93
C THR A 87 -34.08 -19.47 -1.55
N LYS A 88 -34.26 -19.80 -0.26
CA LYS A 88 -35.50 -20.43 0.22
C LYS A 88 -36.57 -19.35 0.36
N LYS A 89 -37.45 -19.29 -0.64
CA LYS A 89 -38.78 -18.66 -0.52
C LYS A 89 -39.61 -19.39 0.52
#